data_AF-A0A059XN57-F1
#
_entry.id   AF-A0A059XN57-F1
#
_cell.length_a   1.000
_cell.length_b   1.000
_cell.length_c   1.000
_cell.angle_alpha   90.00
_cell.angle_beta   90.00
_cell.angle_gamma   90.00
#
_symmetry.space_group_name_H-M   'P 1'
#
loop_
_entity.id
_entity.type
_entity.pdbx_description
1 polymer ?
#
loop_
_entity_poly.entity_id
_entity_poly.type
_entity_poly.pdbx_seq_one_letter_code
_entity_poly.pdbx_strand_id
1 'polypeptide(L)'
;PQLGYQAAVLKDGLPQVYPPYLNYLRPDSEASQSPQYSFESLPQKICLICGDEASGCHYGVLTCGSCKVFFKRAMEGQHNYLCAGRNDCIVDKIRRKNCPACRLRKCCQAGMVL
;
A
#
# COMPACT_ATOMS: atom_id res chain seq x y z
N PRO A 1 -27.95 5.40 -26.28
CA PRO A 1 -27.42 6.68 -25.76
C PRO A 1 -26.02 6.47 -25.15
N GLN A 2 -25.00 6.56 -26.01
CA GLN A 2 -23.60 6.65 -25.61
C GLN A 2 -23.27 8.12 -25.39
N LEU A 3 -22.59 8.46 -24.30
CA LEU A 3 -22.03 9.79 -24.09
C LEU A 3 -20.53 9.65 -23.88
N GLY A 4 -19.78 9.90 -24.97
CA GLY A 4 -18.36 10.18 -24.91
C GLY A 4 -18.12 11.61 -24.44
N TYR A 5 -16.94 11.88 -23.90
CA TYR A 5 -16.45 13.23 -23.72
C TYR A 5 -14.98 13.28 -24.14
N GLN A 6 -14.70 14.26 -24.99
CA GLN A 6 -13.45 14.46 -25.73
C GLN A 6 -12.30 14.96 -24.86
N ALA A 7 -11.08 14.64 -25.29
CA ALA A 7 -9.85 15.24 -24.81
C ALA A 7 -9.69 16.67 -25.36
N ALA A 8 -9.36 17.63 -24.49
CA ALA A 8 -8.84 18.93 -24.86
C ALA A 8 -7.54 19.19 -24.07
N VAL A 9 -6.45 19.40 -24.80
CA VAL A 9 -5.12 19.76 -24.29
C VAL A 9 -4.99 21.28 -24.32
N LEU A 10 -4.75 21.93 -23.18
CA LEU A 10 -4.07 23.23 -23.11
C LEU A 10 -3.22 23.28 -21.83
N LYS A 11 -2.00 23.80 -22.00
CA LYS A 11 -0.83 23.75 -21.11
C LYS A 11 -0.82 24.89 -20.06
N ASP A 12 0.10 24.72 -19.12
CA ASP A 12 0.75 25.69 -18.23
C ASP A 12 0.27 25.79 -16.76
N GLY A 13 1.07 25.20 -15.85
CA GLY A 13 1.03 25.40 -14.38
C GLY A 13 1.04 24.12 -13.53
N LEU A 14 2.20 23.71 -13.00
CA LEU A 14 2.47 22.54 -12.14
C LEU A 14 1.56 22.44 -10.87
N PRO A 15 1.35 21.24 -10.26
CA PRO A 15 2.43 20.43 -9.72
C PRO A 15 2.41 18.96 -10.15
N GLN A 16 3.62 18.50 -10.50
CA GLN A 16 4.05 17.11 -10.63
C GLN A 16 3.35 16.18 -9.64
N VAL A 17 2.37 15.40 -10.10
CA VAL A 17 1.92 14.20 -9.42
C VAL A 17 3.01 13.15 -9.65
N TYR A 18 4.10 13.26 -8.90
CA TYR A 18 5.13 12.25 -8.82
C TYR A 18 4.64 11.16 -7.86
N PRO A 19 4.41 9.91 -8.30
CA PRO A 19 4.18 8.82 -7.37
C PRO A 19 5.47 8.60 -6.56
N PRO A 20 5.41 8.48 -5.22
CA PRO A 20 6.60 8.20 -4.39
C PRO A 20 7.23 6.82 -4.65
N TYR A 21 6.72 6.08 -5.65
CA TYR A 21 7.12 4.73 -5.96
C TYR A 21 8.42 4.63 -6.77
N LEU A 22 8.81 5.67 -7.52
CA LEU A 22 10.01 5.60 -8.38
C LEU A 22 11.33 5.54 -7.59
N ASN A 23 11.34 5.97 -6.33
CA ASN A 23 12.52 5.81 -5.47
C ASN A 23 12.74 4.38 -4.97
N TYR A 24 11.80 3.44 -5.23
CA TYR A 24 11.91 2.05 -4.79
C TYR A 24 12.33 1.06 -5.88
N LEU A 25 12.39 1.46 -7.15
CA LEU A 25 12.97 0.66 -8.22
C LEU A 25 14.44 1.06 -8.39
N ARG A 26 15.35 0.39 -7.68
CA ARG A 26 16.78 0.49 -7.98
C ARG A 26 17.17 -0.66 -8.92
N PRO A 27 17.82 -0.42 -10.07
CA PRO A 27 18.40 -1.47 -10.88
C PRO A 27 19.50 -2.20 -10.09
N ASP A 28 19.43 -3.53 -10.02
CA ASP A 28 20.52 -4.39 -9.54
C ASP A 28 21.72 -4.23 -10.46
N SER A 29 22.74 -3.50 -10.01
CA SER A 29 24.09 -3.62 -10.53
C SER A 29 25.08 -3.26 -9.43
N GLU A 30 26.04 -4.16 -9.27
CA GLU A 30 27.29 -4.04 -8.51
C GLU A 30 27.22 -4.43 -7.02
N ALA A 31 27.57 -5.70 -6.79
CA ALA A 31 28.06 -6.23 -5.54
C ALA A 31 29.38 -5.56 -5.13
N SER A 32 29.64 -5.58 -3.82
CA SER A 32 30.92 -5.32 -3.14
C SER A 32 31.24 -3.85 -2.82
N GLN A 33 30.97 -3.47 -1.57
CA GLN A 33 31.94 -2.96 -0.59
C GLN A 33 31.18 -2.21 0.50
N SER A 34 31.44 -2.58 1.74
CA SER A 34 30.94 -1.92 2.93
C SER A 34 31.72 -0.64 3.23
N PRO A 35 31.02 0.49 3.40
CA PRO A 35 31.35 1.47 4.42
C PRO A 35 30.22 1.47 5.47
N GLN A 36 30.60 1.46 6.75
CA GLN A 36 29.69 1.67 7.88
C GLN A 36 29.09 3.09 7.81
N TYR A 37 28.04 3.25 7.01
CA TYR A 37 27.14 4.40 7.08
C TYR A 37 26.10 4.10 8.16
N SER A 38 25.93 5.06 9.08
CA SER A 38 24.85 5.01 10.08
C SER A 38 23.54 4.65 9.40
N PHE A 39 22.85 3.64 9.93
CA PHE A 39 21.53 3.18 9.47
C PHE A 39 20.41 4.18 9.82
N GLU A 40 20.77 5.39 10.24
CA GLU A 40 19.85 6.48 10.50
C GLU A 40 19.57 7.21 9.20
N SER A 41 18.30 7.17 8.76
CA SER A 41 17.68 8.03 7.73
C SER A 41 17.44 7.47 6.31
N LEU A 42 17.37 6.15 6.11
CA LEU A 42 16.46 5.68 5.05
C LEU A 42 15.02 5.94 5.52
N PRO A 43 14.16 6.59 4.71
CA PRO A 43 12.77 6.83 5.08
C PRO A 43 12.14 5.49 5.45
N GLN A 44 11.72 5.36 6.72
CA GLN A 44 11.13 4.12 7.24
C GLN A 44 10.01 3.70 6.28
N LYS A 45 10.10 2.47 5.78
CA LYS A 45 9.08 1.93 4.88
C LYS A 45 7.81 1.74 5.71
N ILE A 46 6.75 2.50 5.42
CA ILE A 46 5.48 2.44 6.17
C ILE A 46 4.45 1.60 5.41
N CYS A 47 3.73 0.74 6.13
CA CYS A 47 2.66 -0.08 5.59
C CYS A 47 1.47 0.79 5.15
N LEU A 48 1.14 0.77 3.87
CA LEU A 48 0.06 1.61 3.31
C LEU A 48 -1.33 1.25 3.85
N ILE A 49 -1.48 0.08 4.47
CA ILE A 49 -2.76 -0.37 5.04
C ILE A 49 -2.96 0.16 6.47
N CYS A 50 -1.94 0.06 7.33
CA CYS A 50 -2.11 0.28 8.77
C CYS A 50 -1.06 1.20 9.41
N GLY A 51 -0.11 1.75 8.66
CA GLY A 51 0.90 2.65 9.19
C GLY A 51 2.00 2.00 10.05
N ASP A 52 1.96 0.68 10.25
CA ASP A 52 3.04 -0.07 10.91
C ASP A 52 4.29 -0.16 10.02
N GLU A 53 5.42 -0.58 10.58
CA GLU A 53 6.65 -0.78 9.81
C GLU A 53 6.43 -1.84 8.72
N ALA A 54 6.71 -1.47 7.46
CA ALA A 54 6.59 -2.35 6.32
C ALA A 54 7.81 -3.26 6.22
N SER A 55 7.56 -4.54 5.99
CA SER A 55 8.61 -5.52 5.76
C SER A 55 8.98 -5.65 4.27
N GLY A 56 8.20 -5.04 3.37
CA GLY A 56 8.45 -5.05 1.93
C GLY A 56 7.16 -4.94 1.11
N CYS A 57 7.30 -5.08 -0.21
CA CYS A 57 6.15 -5.17 -1.11
C CYS A 57 5.60 -6.60 -1.10
N HIS A 58 4.34 -6.74 -0.71
CA HIS A 58 3.63 -8.02 -0.71
C HIS A 58 2.36 -7.85 -1.51
N TYR A 59 2.08 -8.76 -2.45
CA TYR A 59 0.88 -8.70 -3.29
C TYR A 59 0.76 -7.37 -4.05
N GLY A 60 1.90 -6.82 -4.52
CA GLY A 60 1.96 -5.56 -5.27
C GLY A 60 1.99 -4.27 -4.44
N VAL A 61 1.88 -4.35 -3.10
CA VAL A 61 1.75 -3.15 -2.24
C VAL A 61 2.74 -3.20 -1.06
N LEU A 62 3.32 -2.05 -0.70
CA LEU A 62 4.19 -1.91 0.48
C LEU A 62 3.39 -2.14 1.78
N THR A 63 3.63 -3.26 2.45
CA THR A 63 2.85 -3.66 3.63
C THR A 63 3.71 -4.27 4.74
N CYS A 64 3.19 -4.25 5.97
CA CYS A 64 3.75 -4.97 7.11
C CYS A 64 3.42 -6.46 7.05
N GLY A 65 4.20 -7.28 7.76
CA GLY A 65 4.00 -8.74 7.80
C GLY A 65 2.60 -9.17 8.25
N SER A 66 1.96 -8.41 9.15
CA SER A 66 0.60 -8.75 9.58
C SER A 66 -0.45 -8.52 8.49
N CYS A 67 -0.30 -7.49 7.66
CA CYS A 67 -1.22 -7.19 6.56
C CYS A 67 -1.00 -8.15 5.39
N LYS A 68 0.24 -8.58 5.14
CA LYS A 68 0.56 -9.69 4.22
C LYS A 68 -0.24 -10.95 4.59
N VAL A 69 -0.06 -11.44 5.82
CA VAL A 69 -0.70 -12.71 6.25
C VAL A 69 -2.22 -12.57 6.31
N PHE A 70 -2.72 -11.43 6.80
CA PHE A 70 -4.14 -11.16 6.83
C PHE A 70 -4.76 -11.20 5.42
N PHE A 71 -4.15 -10.52 4.45
CA PHE A 71 -4.67 -10.48 3.08
C PHE A 71 -4.71 -11.87 2.44
N LYS A 72 -3.64 -12.66 2.56
CA LYS A 72 -3.60 -14.03 2.07
C LYS A 72 -4.78 -14.86 2.61
N ARG A 73 -4.93 -14.89 3.94
CA ARG A 73 -6.00 -15.65 4.61
C ARG A 73 -7.38 -15.16 4.22
N ALA A 74 -7.56 -13.84 4.11
CA ALA A 74 -8.82 -13.22 3.74
C ALA A 74 -9.27 -13.57 2.31
N MET A 75 -8.33 -13.69 1.38
CA MET A 75 -8.62 -13.98 -0.03
C MET A 75 -8.73 -15.48 -0.34
N GLU A 76 -7.92 -16.33 0.30
CA GLU A 76 -7.99 -17.79 0.13
C GLU A 76 -9.09 -18.44 0.99
N GLY A 77 -9.47 -17.80 2.09
CA GLY A 77 -10.49 -18.29 3.01
C GLY A 77 -11.91 -17.86 2.62
N GLN A 78 -12.91 -18.64 3.04
CA GLN A 78 -14.32 -18.28 2.92
C GLN A 78 -14.75 -17.38 4.09
N HIS A 79 -14.14 -16.21 4.22
CA HIS A 79 -14.43 -15.27 5.30
C HIS A 79 -15.48 -14.23 4.89
N ASN A 80 -16.64 -14.25 5.55
CA ASN A 80 -17.68 -13.22 5.40
C ASN A 80 -17.47 -12.10 6.42
N TYR A 81 -16.48 -11.23 6.19
CA TYR A 81 -16.24 -10.10 7.09
C TYR A 81 -17.33 -9.03 6.96
N LEU A 82 -18.03 -8.76 8.06
CA LEU A 82 -19.01 -7.69 8.18
C LEU A 82 -18.46 -6.55 9.05
N CYS A 83 -18.67 -5.31 8.62
CA CYS A 83 -18.36 -4.14 9.43
C CYS A 83 -19.52 -3.86 10.38
N ALA A 84 -19.25 -3.67 11.67
CA ALA A 84 -20.25 -3.24 12.65
C ALA A 84 -20.56 -1.73 12.59
N GLY A 85 -19.78 -0.95 11.83
CA GLY A 85 -19.94 0.49 11.65
C GLY A 85 -20.39 0.86 10.24
N ARG A 86 -19.90 1.99 9.71
CA ARG A 86 -20.31 2.53 8.40
C ARG A 86 -19.41 2.10 7.25
N ASN A 87 -18.66 1.02 7.42
CA ASN A 87 -17.58 0.65 6.49
C ASN A 87 -16.60 1.81 6.27
N ASP A 88 -16.10 2.42 7.34
CA ASP A 88 -15.12 3.52 7.30
C ASP A 88 -14.18 3.49 8.52
N CYS A 89 -14.09 2.33 9.17
CA CYS A 89 -13.28 2.18 10.38
C CYS A 89 -11.82 2.53 10.11
N ILE A 90 -11.21 3.26 11.04
CA ILE A 90 -9.80 3.61 10.96
C ILE A 90 -8.94 2.33 11.11
N VAL A 91 -8.08 2.10 10.14
CA VAL A 91 -7.14 0.98 10.11
C VAL A 91 -5.74 1.51 10.39
N ASP A 92 -5.27 1.35 11.63
CA ASP A 92 -3.89 1.62 12.05
C ASP A 92 -3.28 0.41 12.78
N LYS A 93 -2.03 0.53 13.26
CA LYS A 93 -1.32 -0.56 13.97
C LYS A 93 -2.11 -1.13 15.15
N ILE A 94 -2.84 -0.29 15.88
CA ILE A 94 -3.55 -0.65 17.11
C ILE A 94 -4.95 -1.21 16.78
N ARG A 95 -5.67 -0.55 15.87
CA ARG A 95 -7.09 -0.80 15.55
C ARG A 95 -7.33 -1.75 14.39
N ARG A 96 -6.30 -2.17 13.64
CA ARG A 96 -6.43 -3.08 12.48
C ARG A 96 -7.09 -4.43 12.79
N LYS A 97 -7.20 -4.83 14.07
CA LYS A 97 -7.91 -6.05 14.47
C LYS A 97 -9.41 -5.82 14.70
N ASN A 98 -9.84 -4.59 14.92
CA ASN A 98 -11.22 -4.26 15.31
C ASN A 98 -12.21 -4.44 14.16
N CYS A 99 -11.78 -4.22 12.92
CA CYS A 99 -12.64 -4.37 11.75
C CYS A 99 -11.91 -5.05 10.59
N PRO A 100 -11.97 -6.39 10.48
CA PRO A 100 -11.36 -7.10 9.37
C PRO A 100 -12.00 -6.73 8.02
N ALA A 101 -13.29 -6.38 7.99
CA ALA A 101 -13.97 -5.92 6.77
C ALA A 101 -13.32 -4.64 6.19
N CYS A 102 -13.16 -3.59 7.00
CA CYS A 102 -12.52 -2.35 6.57
C CYS A 102 -11.04 -2.55 6.23
N ARG A 103 -10.36 -3.44 6.97
CA ARG A 103 -8.96 -3.78 6.68
C ARG A 103 -8.82 -4.44 5.31
N LEU A 104 -9.63 -5.46 5.01
CA LEU A 104 -9.61 -6.15 3.72
C LEU A 104 -9.95 -5.19 2.59
N ARG A 105 -11.00 -4.38 2.77
CA ARG A 105 -11.38 -3.36 1.78
C ARG A 105 -10.22 -2.40 1.49
N LYS A 106 -9.50 -1.93 2.51
CA LYS A 106 -8.33 -1.07 2.34
C LYS A 106 -7.19 -1.77 1.60
N CYS A 107 -6.97 -3.08 1.84
CA CYS A 107 -6.03 -3.88 1.05
C CYS A 107 -6.40 -3.89 -0.44
N CYS A 108 -7.67 -4.18 -0.78
CA CYS A 108 -8.12 -4.20 -2.17
C CYS A 108 -8.04 -2.82 -2.82
N GLN A 109 -8.44 -1.76 -2.11
CA GLN A 109 -8.34 -0.38 -2.60
C GLN A 109 -6.91 0.08 -2.85
N ALA A 110 -5.95 -0.44 -2.09
CA ALA A 110 -4.53 -0.17 -2.31
C ALA A 110 -3.96 -0.94 -3.51
N GLY A 111 -4.73 -1.83 -4.14
CA GLY A 111 -4.30 -2.62 -5.29
C GLY A 111 -3.65 -3.96 -4.94
N MET A 112 -3.89 -4.51 -3.74
CA MET A 112 -3.37 -5.84 -3.41
C MET A 112 -4.08 -6.93 -4.22
N VAL A 113 -3.30 -7.82 -4.83
CA VAL A 113 -3.79 -8.98 -5.63
C VAL A 113 -3.02 -10.25 -5.27
N LEU A 114 -3.72 -11.39 -5.16
CA LEU A 114 -3.09 -12.69 -4.85
C LEU A 114 -2.09 -13.12 -5.91
#